data_AF-A0A365N891-F1
#
_entry.id   AF-A0A365N891-F1
#
_cell.length_a   1.000
_cell.length_b   1.000
_cell.length_c   1.000
_cell.angle_alpha   90.00
_cell.angle_beta   90.00
_cell.angle_gamma   90.00
#
_symmetry.space_group_name_H-M   'P 1'
#
loop_
_entity.id
_entity.type
_entity.pdbx_description
1 polymer ?
#
loop_
_entity_poly.entity_id
_entity_poly.type
_entity_poly.pdbx_seq_one_letter_code
_entity_poly.pdbx_strand_id
1 'polypeptide(L)'
;MTETQTEEARASVPMETKTEDVKIEKKPFSWLEPHPTFVIILVGPDETPFGIQKDFLCSRSEFYEKHFSETKPDDKIEHIVKLPETTKEIFGLAQHFLYMDKVIADEANLPSYEALVGLWKLGHKLNIKGLCDKALTAMIDCRRITESIPATPLLIQVWKDTPEGSSIRKLLLSWTAEYMRFSDARAEFAKSLPQEVLSELVVAMSSFDTVPAPEASATSAAPSATPRKNVHYLEDEPENDAKKTRRTSGGPVSAPASADRSIKARGSLPKPAPRRFWTRLVGPFRDAVEPVEDGVPDYFEKVKRPMDLTTIKAKMDRKEYTSDEEFVADVRQIFDNCFTYWKKGDPMWLAGEKLQKTFEDKFSHMNKWIAKMGGDEAD
;
A
#
# COMPACT_ATOMS: atom_id res chain seq x y z
N MET A 1 -92.68 -19.99 -19.84
CA MET A 1 -93.09 -18.87 -20.72
C MET A 1 -92.92 -17.62 -19.88
N THR A 2 -91.68 -17.10 -19.86
CA THR A 2 -91.16 -15.98 -20.69
C THR A 2 -91.47 -14.65 -20.01
N GLU A 3 -90.47 -14.04 -19.36
CA GLU A 3 -89.73 -12.84 -19.85
C GLU A 3 -90.37 -11.58 -19.25
N THR A 4 -89.69 -10.53 -18.79
CA THR A 4 -88.30 -10.07 -18.95
C THR A 4 -88.05 -9.02 -17.85
N GLN A 5 -86.90 -9.06 -17.19
CA GLN A 5 -86.38 -7.95 -16.37
C GLN A 5 -85.68 -6.96 -17.31
N THR A 6 -86.01 -5.68 -17.19
CA THR A 6 -85.31 -4.60 -17.90
C THR A 6 -84.22 -4.06 -16.98
N GLU A 7 -82.97 -4.31 -17.36
CA GLU A 7 -81.75 -3.87 -16.70
C GLU A 7 -81.34 -2.50 -17.28
N GLU A 8 -81.43 -1.43 -16.50
CA GLU A 8 -80.91 -0.10 -16.86
C GLU A 8 -79.43 -0.01 -16.49
N ALA A 9 -78.58 -0.02 -17.51
CA ALA A 9 -77.14 0.12 -17.42
C ALA A 9 -76.75 1.53 -16.92
N ARG A 10 -76.21 1.61 -15.70
CA ARG A 10 -75.51 2.79 -15.19
C ARG A 10 -74.02 2.60 -15.47
N ALA A 11 -73.51 3.30 -16.48
CA ALA A 11 -72.10 3.30 -16.85
C ALA A 11 -71.24 3.89 -15.70
N SER A 12 -70.54 3.03 -14.98
CA SER A 12 -69.52 3.40 -14.00
C SER A 12 -68.22 3.74 -14.74
N VAL A 13 -67.87 5.02 -14.75
CA VAL A 13 -66.56 5.51 -15.21
C VAL A 13 -65.48 4.97 -14.24
N PRO A 14 -64.44 4.28 -14.71
CA PRO A 14 -63.34 3.89 -13.83
C PRO A 14 -62.49 5.12 -13.53
N MET A 15 -62.51 5.58 -12.27
CA MET A 15 -61.49 6.47 -11.74
C MET A 15 -60.17 5.71 -11.71
N GLU A 16 -59.32 5.92 -12.72
CA GLU A 16 -57.89 5.63 -12.61
C GLU A 16 -57.33 6.46 -11.45
N THR A 17 -57.15 5.81 -10.30
CA THR A 17 -56.26 6.30 -9.26
C THR A 17 -54.85 6.30 -9.82
N LYS A 18 -54.42 7.44 -10.36
CA LYS A 18 -53.01 7.73 -10.57
C LYS A 18 -52.35 7.65 -9.20
N THR A 19 -51.61 6.56 -8.96
CA THR A 19 -50.55 6.54 -7.98
C THR A 19 -49.51 7.56 -8.43
N GLU A 20 -49.67 8.79 -7.94
CA GLU A 20 -48.59 9.76 -7.98
C GLU A 20 -47.49 9.22 -7.08
N ASP A 21 -46.44 8.68 -7.71
CA ASP A 21 -45.16 8.44 -7.05
C ASP A 21 -44.62 9.80 -6.58
N VAL A 22 -45.02 10.21 -5.37
CA VAL A 22 -44.41 11.32 -4.67
C VAL A 22 -42.97 10.92 -4.40
N LYS A 23 -42.07 11.34 -5.28
CA LYS A 23 -40.63 11.30 -5.06
C LYS A 23 -40.35 12.23 -3.88
N ILE A 24 -40.38 11.67 -2.67
CA ILE A 24 -39.95 12.37 -1.46
C ILE A 24 -38.47 12.70 -1.67
N GLU A 25 -38.17 13.95 -2.03
CA GLU A 25 -36.78 14.43 -2.08
C GLU A 25 -36.21 14.31 -0.66
N LYS A 26 -35.28 13.35 -0.49
CA LYS A 26 -34.58 13.17 0.77
C LYS A 26 -33.73 14.42 1.03
N LYS A 27 -33.99 15.04 2.17
CA LYS A 27 -33.20 16.15 2.68
C LYS A 27 -31.72 15.73 2.78
N PRO A 28 -30.76 16.57 2.33
CA PRO A 28 -29.34 16.27 2.51
C PRO A 28 -28.98 16.28 3.99
N PHE A 29 -28.03 15.43 4.36
CA PHE A 29 -27.49 15.37 5.72
C PHE A 29 -26.85 16.70 6.13
N SER A 30 -27.03 17.10 7.40
CA SER A 30 -26.50 18.35 7.93
C SER A 30 -26.08 18.20 9.39
N TRP A 31 -24.81 18.50 9.69
CA TRP A 31 -24.29 18.52 11.06
C TRP A 31 -24.94 19.57 11.98
N LEU A 32 -25.75 20.49 11.43
CA LEU A 32 -26.50 21.46 12.23
C LEU A 32 -27.76 20.84 12.88
N GLU A 33 -28.14 19.63 12.47
CA GLU A 33 -29.29 18.91 13.00
C GLU A 33 -28.86 17.84 14.02
N PRO A 34 -29.67 17.56 15.05
CA PRO A 34 -29.35 16.53 16.02
C PRO A 34 -29.48 15.14 15.40
N HIS A 35 -28.42 14.33 15.51
CA HIS A 35 -28.37 12.94 15.05
C HIS A 35 -28.08 11.98 16.22
N PRO A 36 -29.07 11.70 17.10
CA PRO A 36 -28.86 10.93 18.33
C PRO A 36 -28.75 9.41 18.10
N THR A 37 -29.13 8.93 16.93
CA THR A 37 -29.17 7.50 16.63
C THR A 37 -27.82 7.01 16.11
N PHE A 38 -27.24 6.03 16.80
CA PHE A 38 -25.98 5.39 16.42
C PHE A 38 -26.23 4.00 15.84
N VAL A 39 -25.34 3.61 14.93
CA VAL A 39 -25.16 2.25 14.43
C VAL A 39 -23.86 1.72 15.02
N ILE A 40 -23.90 0.52 15.58
CA ILE A 40 -22.72 -0.23 16.04
C ILE A 40 -22.36 -1.23 14.95
N ILE A 41 -21.20 -1.05 14.35
CA ILE A 41 -20.67 -1.94 13.33
C ILE A 41 -19.62 -2.83 13.98
N LEU A 42 -19.92 -4.12 14.10
CA LEU A 42 -19.02 -5.13 14.64
C LEU A 42 -18.13 -5.65 13.52
N VAL A 43 -16.83 -5.41 13.62
CA VAL A 43 -15.84 -5.62 12.55
C VAL A 43 -14.88 -6.74 12.93
N GLY A 44 -14.66 -7.65 11.98
CA GLY A 44 -13.72 -8.76 12.12
C GLY A 44 -14.26 -9.91 12.98
N PRO A 45 -13.46 -10.98 13.14
CA PRO A 45 -13.83 -12.16 13.93
C PRO A 45 -14.01 -11.85 15.42
N ASP A 46 -13.26 -10.86 15.94
CA ASP A 46 -13.34 -10.41 17.32
C ASP A 46 -14.52 -9.45 17.59
N GLU A 47 -15.37 -9.20 16.58
CA GLU A 47 -16.52 -8.31 16.66
C GLU A 47 -16.17 -6.91 17.24
N THR A 48 -15.04 -6.33 16.81
CA THR A 48 -14.60 -5.02 17.32
C THR A 48 -15.64 -3.94 16.98
N PRO A 49 -16.20 -3.20 17.96
CA PRO A 49 -17.30 -2.28 17.72
C PRO A 49 -16.83 -0.91 17.20
N PHE A 50 -17.51 -0.40 16.17
CA PHE A 50 -17.36 0.95 15.64
C PHE A 50 -18.70 1.68 15.65
N GLY A 51 -18.76 2.83 16.33
CA GLY A 51 -19.96 3.68 16.37
C GLY A 51 -19.97 4.73 15.25
N ILE A 52 -21.07 4.84 14.50
CA ILE A 52 -21.31 5.89 13.49
C ILE A 52 -22.76 6.38 13.59
N GLN A 53 -23.01 7.68 13.41
CA GLN A 53 -24.39 8.20 13.36
C GLN A 53 -25.14 7.61 12.17
N LYS A 54 -26.36 7.10 12.41
CA LYS A 54 -27.17 6.40 11.39
C LYS A 54 -27.43 7.26 10.17
N ASP A 55 -27.92 8.48 10.38
CA ASP A 55 -28.29 9.39 9.29
C ASP A 55 -27.08 9.78 8.45
N PHE A 56 -25.94 9.99 9.12
CA PHE A 56 -24.66 10.25 8.46
C PHE A 56 -24.24 9.06 7.60
N LEU A 57 -24.26 7.84 8.16
CA LEU A 57 -23.90 6.63 7.45
C LEU A 57 -24.79 6.39 6.23
N CYS A 58 -26.11 6.53 6.37
CA CYS A 58 -27.08 6.43 5.28
C CYS A 58 -26.85 7.49 4.19
N SER A 59 -26.50 8.72 4.56
CA SER A 59 -26.20 9.77 3.58
C SER A 59 -24.97 9.48 2.72
N ARG A 60 -24.02 8.70 3.28
CA ARG A 60 -22.76 8.34 2.62
C ARG A 60 -22.80 6.98 1.93
N SER A 61 -23.74 6.11 2.26
CA SER A 61 -23.83 4.73 1.77
C SER A 61 -25.25 4.34 1.39
N GLU A 62 -25.44 4.06 0.10
CA GLU A 62 -26.73 3.59 -0.43
C GLU A 62 -27.09 2.19 0.11
N PHE A 63 -26.08 1.37 0.42
CA PHE A 63 -26.27 0.08 1.08
C PHE A 63 -26.93 0.25 2.44
N TYR A 64 -26.37 1.10 3.31
CA TYR A 64 -26.92 1.31 4.65
C TYR A 64 -28.26 2.03 4.62
N GLU A 65 -28.42 2.99 3.71
CA GLU A 65 -29.70 3.65 3.46
C GLU A 65 -30.80 2.63 3.15
N LYS A 66 -30.55 1.71 2.22
CA LYS A 66 -31.47 0.63 1.88
C LYS A 66 -31.69 -0.31 3.06
N HIS A 67 -30.61 -0.79 3.67
CA HIS A 67 -30.63 -1.73 4.80
C HIS A 67 -31.53 -1.23 5.95
N PHE A 68 -31.40 0.05 6.33
CA PHE A 68 -32.18 0.62 7.42
C PHE A 68 -33.59 1.06 7.01
N SER A 69 -33.85 1.29 5.72
CA SER A 69 -35.22 1.56 5.22
C SER A 69 -36.11 0.32 5.20
N GLU A 70 -35.52 -0.86 5.00
CA GLU A 70 -36.22 -2.15 4.97
C GLU A 70 -36.39 -2.76 6.37
N THR A 71 -35.64 -2.25 7.36
CA THR A 71 -35.72 -2.71 8.75
C THR A 71 -36.89 -2.01 9.45
N LYS A 72 -37.88 -2.77 9.94
CA LYS A 72 -39.05 -2.21 10.66
C LYS A 72 -38.61 -1.42 11.92
N PRO A 73 -39.29 -0.31 12.25
CA PRO A 73 -38.87 0.60 13.34
C PRO A 73 -38.86 0.00 14.75
N ASP A 74 -39.63 -1.07 15.02
CA ASP A 74 -40.00 -1.47 16.39
C ASP A 74 -39.20 -2.63 17.00
N ASP A 75 -38.32 -3.33 16.25
CA ASP A 75 -37.76 -4.61 16.74
C ASP A 75 -36.33 -4.56 17.29
N LYS A 76 -35.63 -3.41 17.26
CA LYS A 76 -34.24 -3.33 17.77
C LYS A 76 -33.96 -2.03 18.51
N ILE A 77 -33.66 -2.16 19.79
CA ILE A 77 -33.10 -1.11 20.66
C ILE A 77 -31.70 -0.68 20.15
N GLU A 78 -31.00 -1.56 19.43
CA GLU A 78 -29.63 -1.33 18.96
C GLU A 78 -29.50 -1.60 17.45
N HIS A 79 -29.06 -0.60 16.68
CA HIS A 79 -28.74 -0.78 15.27
C HIS A 79 -27.36 -1.44 15.13
N ILE A 80 -27.31 -2.77 15.25
CA ILE A 80 -26.07 -3.55 15.10
C ILE A 80 -25.95 -4.11 13.67
N VAL A 81 -24.79 -3.91 13.05
CA VAL A 81 -24.39 -4.52 11.76
C VAL A 81 -23.08 -5.27 11.94
N LYS A 82 -22.94 -6.43 11.29
CA LYS A 82 -21.71 -7.25 11.35
C LYS A 82 -20.97 -7.23 10.02
N LEU A 83 -19.64 -7.09 10.07
CA LEU A 83 -18.71 -7.18 8.94
C LEU A 83 -17.55 -8.14 9.29
N PRO A 84 -17.80 -9.46 9.37
CA PRO A 84 -16.82 -10.44 9.84
C PRO A 84 -15.59 -10.53 8.91
N GLU A 85 -15.79 -10.34 7.61
CA GLU A 85 -14.73 -10.40 6.59
C GLU A 85 -13.87 -9.11 6.48
N THR A 86 -14.18 -8.08 7.27
CA THR A 86 -13.47 -6.80 7.24
C THR A 86 -12.56 -6.70 8.44
N THR A 87 -11.30 -6.32 8.25
CA THR A 87 -10.39 -6.09 9.37
C THR A 87 -10.66 -4.72 10.01
N LYS A 88 -10.35 -4.60 11.30
CA LYS A 88 -10.45 -3.32 12.04
C LYS A 88 -9.62 -2.20 11.41
N GLU A 89 -8.50 -2.53 10.78
CA GLU A 89 -7.68 -1.56 10.05
C GLU A 89 -8.42 -1.00 8.85
N ILE A 90 -8.96 -1.88 7.99
CA ILE A 90 -9.72 -1.48 6.80
C ILE A 90 -10.93 -0.62 7.19
N PHE A 91 -11.69 -1.06 8.20
CA PHE A 91 -12.86 -0.30 8.63
C PHE A 91 -12.46 1.02 9.32
N GLY A 92 -11.36 1.05 10.07
CA GLY A 92 -10.81 2.27 10.64
C GLY A 92 -10.45 3.31 9.57
N LEU A 93 -9.85 2.88 8.45
CA LEU A 93 -9.59 3.76 7.30
C LEU A 93 -10.89 4.27 6.66
N ALA A 94 -11.91 3.40 6.53
CA ALA A 94 -13.22 3.80 6.01
C ALA A 94 -13.91 4.82 6.92
N GLN A 95 -13.88 4.59 8.24
CA GLN A 95 -14.43 5.51 9.23
C GLN A 95 -13.69 6.85 9.18
N HIS A 96 -12.36 6.84 9.16
CA HIS A 96 -11.56 8.06 9.02
C HIS A 96 -11.92 8.82 7.74
N PHE A 97 -12.06 8.14 6.61
CA PHE A 97 -12.54 8.74 5.37
C PHE A 97 -13.94 9.35 5.51
N LEU A 98 -14.88 8.63 6.12
CA LEU A 98 -16.25 9.12 6.29
C LEU A 98 -16.23 10.49 6.98
N TYR A 99 -15.54 10.63 8.10
CA TYR A 99 -15.51 11.87 8.87
C TYR A 99 -14.57 12.95 8.33
N MET A 100 -13.43 12.58 7.71
CA MET A 100 -12.35 13.51 7.37
C MET A 100 -12.17 13.73 5.86
N ASP A 101 -12.90 13.00 5.01
CA ASP A 101 -12.74 12.95 3.54
C ASP A 101 -11.30 12.61 3.08
N LYS A 102 -10.55 11.91 3.94
CA LYS A 102 -9.16 11.49 3.70
C LYS A 102 -8.96 10.05 4.17
N VAL A 103 -8.22 9.25 3.40
CA VAL A 103 -7.85 7.88 3.79
C VAL A 103 -6.54 7.87 4.57
N ILE A 104 -5.50 8.54 4.04
CA ILE A 104 -4.20 8.68 4.71
C ILE A 104 -4.31 9.84 5.70
N ALA A 105 -4.18 9.53 6.99
CA ALA A 105 -4.18 10.53 8.06
C ALA A 105 -2.82 11.23 8.21
N ASP A 106 -1.74 10.48 8.04
CA ASP A 106 -0.36 10.93 8.19
C ASP A 106 0.53 10.18 7.19
N GLU A 107 1.33 10.91 6.39
CA GLU A 107 2.29 10.33 5.45
C GLU A 107 3.36 9.48 6.17
N ALA A 108 3.56 9.67 7.47
CA ALA A 108 4.45 8.84 8.27
C ALA A 108 3.88 7.45 8.58
N ASN A 109 2.58 7.21 8.39
CA ASN A 109 1.93 5.92 8.64
C ASN A 109 1.07 5.52 7.44
N LEU A 110 1.74 5.15 6.35
CA LEU A 110 1.08 4.71 5.13
C LEU A 110 0.41 3.35 5.33
N PRO A 111 -0.87 3.21 4.93
CA PRO A 111 -1.53 1.91 4.90
C PRO A 111 -0.83 0.96 3.92
N SER A 112 -0.89 -0.34 4.21
CA SER A 112 -0.42 -1.37 3.28
C SER A 112 -1.30 -1.41 2.03
N TYR A 113 -0.75 -1.91 0.91
CA TYR A 113 -1.57 -2.14 -0.28
C TYR A 113 -2.72 -3.11 -0.01
N GLU A 114 -2.54 -4.08 0.88
CA GLU A 114 -3.59 -5.01 1.29
C GLU A 114 -4.75 -4.27 1.97
N ALA A 115 -4.45 -3.35 2.89
CA ALA A 115 -5.46 -2.52 3.54
C ALA A 115 -6.17 -1.60 2.54
N LEU A 116 -5.46 -1.01 1.57
CA LEU A 116 -6.05 -0.13 0.56
C LEU A 116 -6.92 -0.88 -0.46
N VAL A 117 -6.49 -2.07 -0.89
CA VAL A 117 -7.30 -2.97 -1.72
C VAL A 117 -8.56 -3.39 -0.94
N GLY A 118 -8.40 -3.77 0.33
CA GLY A 118 -9.51 -4.09 1.22
C GLY A 118 -10.48 -2.92 1.39
N LEU A 119 -9.97 -1.69 1.48
CA LEU A 119 -10.75 -0.47 1.57
C LEU A 119 -11.56 -0.19 0.30
N TRP A 120 -10.93 -0.38 -0.87
CA TRP A 120 -11.64 -0.27 -2.15
C TRP A 120 -12.76 -1.32 -2.25
N LYS A 121 -12.47 -2.57 -1.89
CA LYS A 121 -13.48 -3.66 -1.87
C LYS A 121 -14.63 -3.34 -0.92
N LEU A 122 -14.34 -2.78 0.26
CA LEU A 122 -15.34 -2.35 1.23
C LEU A 122 -16.21 -1.22 0.67
N GLY A 123 -15.59 -0.20 0.06
CA GLY A 123 -16.30 0.91 -0.57
C GLY A 123 -17.21 0.47 -1.69
N HIS A 124 -16.78 -0.51 -2.50
CA HIS A 124 -17.60 -1.11 -3.55
C HIS A 124 -18.76 -1.93 -2.96
N LYS A 125 -18.48 -2.82 -1.99
CA LYS A 125 -19.47 -3.69 -1.35
C LYS A 125 -20.56 -2.91 -0.63
N LEU A 126 -20.17 -1.87 0.11
CA LEU A 126 -21.08 -1.05 0.91
C LEU A 126 -21.55 0.20 0.14
N ASN A 127 -21.18 0.33 -1.13
CA ASN A 127 -21.52 1.48 -1.98
C ASN A 127 -21.34 2.83 -1.26
N ILE A 128 -20.16 3.03 -0.68
CA ILE A 128 -19.81 4.25 0.06
C ILE A 128 -19.31 5.30 -0.93
N LYS A 129 -20.04 6.41 -1.05
CA LYS A 129 -19.79 7.46 -2.03
C LYS A 129 -18.38 8.04 -1.92
N GLY A 130 -17.59 7.90 -2.98
CA GLY A 130 -16.23 8.42 -3.11
C GLY A 130 -15.14 7.59 -2.41
N LEU A 131 -15.48 6.53 -1.66
CA LEU A 131 -14.48 5.76 -0.93
C LEU A 131 -13.55 4.99 -1.88
N CYS A 132 -14.09 4.41 -2.96
CA CYS A 132 -13.28 3.73 -3.97
C CYS A 132 -12.23 4.66 -4.60
N ASP A 133 -12.63 5.85 -5.04
CA ASP A 133 -11.73 6.81 -5.67
C ASP A 133 -10.65 7.32 -4.71
N LYS A 134 -11.03 7.52 -3.44
CA LYS A 134 -10.09 7.95 -2.40
C LYS A 134 -9.14 6.82 -1.99
N ALA A 135 -9.57 5.56 -2.04
CA ALA A 135 -8.68 4.41 -1.89
C ALA A 135 -7.66 4.35 -3.04
N LEU A 136 -8.08 4.56 -4.30
CA LEU A 136 -7.15 4.62 -5.44
C LEU A 136 -6.16 5.78 -5.34
N THR A 137 -6.63 6.95 -4.91
CA THR A 137 -5.77 8.12 -4.65
C THR A 137 -4.71 7.78 -3.60
N ALA A 138 -5.12 7.15 -2.50
CA ALA A 138 -4.20 6.69 -1.46
C ALA A 138 -3.20 5.64 -1.99
N MET A 139 -3.62 4.74 -2.88
CA MET A 139 -2.70 3.79 -3.52
C MET A 139 -1.66 4.52 -4.39
N ILE A 140 -2.07 5.53 -5.15
CA ILE A 140 -1.15 6.36 -5.96
C ILE A 140 -0.15 7.09 -5.06
N ASP A 141 -0.61 7.67 -3.95
CA ASP A 141 0.26 8.34 -2.98
C ASP A 141 1.24 7.35 -2.33
N CYS A 142 0.78 6.15 -1.95
CA CYS A 142 1.65 5.08 -1.46
C CYS A 142 2.72 4.74 -2.50
N ARG A 143 2.35 4.51 -3.77
CA ARG A 143 3.32 4.22 -4.84
C ARG A 143 4.32 5.35 -5.03
N ARG A 144 3.89 6.60 -4.97
CA ARG A 144 4.77 7.77 -5.07
C ARG A 144 5.81 7.81 -3.96
N ILE A 145 5.43 7.39 -2.74
CA ILE A 145 6.29 7.44 -1.57
C ILE A 145 7.20 6.22 -1.46
N THR A 146 6.68 5.02 -1.73
CA THR A 146 7.42 3.76 -1.58
C THR A 146 8.16 3.34 -2.83
N GLU A 147 7.89 3.99 -3.97
CA GLU A 147 8.39 3.64 -5.31
C GLU A 147 8.14 2.18 -5.70
N SER A 148 7.14 1.55 -5.07
CA SER A 148 6.83 0.13 -5.22
C SER A 148 5.38 -0.11 -5.58
N ILE A 149 5.12 -1.19 -6.31
CA ILE A 149 3.77 -1.67 -6.65
C ILE A 149 3.38 -2.86 -5.75
N PRO A 150 2.09 -3.23 -5.67
CA PRO A 150 1.67 -4.44 -4.97
C PRO A 150 2.40 -5.70 -5.46
N ALA A 151 2.71 -6.61 -4.54
CA ALA A 151 3.30 -7.91 -4.88
C ALA A 151 2.31 -8.75 -5.72
N THR A 152 2.85 -9.65 -6.55
CA THR A 152 2.06 -10.52 -7.44
C THR A 152 0.91 -11.24 -6.74
N PRO A 153 1.04 -11.83 -5.54
CA PRO A 153 -0.08 -12.49 -4.87
C PRO A 153 -1.28 -11.57 -4.62
N LEU A 154 -1.01 -10.30 -4.28
CA LEU A 154 -2.07 -9.32 -4.06
C LEU A 154 -2.70 -8.87 -5.38
N LEU A 155 -1.92 -8.75 -6.47
CA LEU A 155 -2.46 -8.50 -7.81
C LEU A 155 -3.43 -9.63 -8.22
N ILE A 156 -3.01 -10.89 -8.06
CA ILE A 156 -3.85 -12.07 -8.37
C ILE A 156 -5.15 -12.01 -7.56
N GLN A 157 -5.06 -11.70 -6.27
CA GLN A 157 -6.24 -11.57 -5.41
C GLN A 157 -7.19 -10.48 -5.91
N VAL A 158 -6.69 -9.33 -6.36
CA VAL A 158 -7.54 -8.27 -6.93
C VAL A 158 -8.31 -8.76 -8.17
N TRP A 159 -7.64 -9.48 -9.07
CA TRP A 159 -8.29 -10.05 -10.26
C TRP A 159 -9.28 -11.18 -9.95
N LYS A 160 -9.16 -11.83 -8.80
CA LYS A 160 -10.14 -12.82 -8.35
C LYS A 160 -11.36 -12.16 -7.70
N ASP A 161 -11.13 -11.12 -6.90
CA ASP A 161 -12.13 -10.61 -5.95
C ASP A 161 -12.90 -9.38 -6.43
N THR A 162 -12.50 -8.77 -7.55
CA THR A 162 -13.10 -7.52 -8.06
C THR A 162 -13.73 -7.70 -9.43
N PRO A 163 -14.76 -6.93 -9.82
CA PRO A 163 -15.32 -7.02 -11.17
C PRO A 163 -14.33 -6.67 -12.28
N GLU A 164 -14.49 -7.28 -13.44
CA GLU A 164 -13.78 -6.90 -14.67
C GLU A 164 -14.04 -5.42 -15.01
N GLY A 165 -13.01 -4.73 -15.51
CA GLY A 165 -13.10 -3.31 -15.85
C GLY A 165 -13.25 -2.34 -14.66
N SER A 166 -13.20 -2.84 -13.42
CA SER A 166 -13.20 -2.00 -12.22
C SER A 166 -12.02 -1.03 -12.19
N SER A 167 -12.20 0.11 -11.51
CA SER A 167 -11.20 1.17 -11.47
C SER A 167 -9.88 0.74 -10.83
N ILE A 168 -9.93 -0.18 -9.85
CA ILE A 168 -8.73 -0.75 -9.23
C ILE A 168 -7.94 -1.64 -10.20
N ARG A 169 -8.61 -2.49 -10.99
CA ARG A 169 -7.94 -3.30 -12.02
C ARG A 169 -7.26 -2.41 -13.05
N LYS A 170 -7.95 -1.37 -13.54
CA LYS A 170 -7.39 -0.41 -14.49
C LYS A 170 -6.13 0.28 -13.96
N LEU A 171 -6.16 0.72 -12.70
CA LEU A 171 -5.00 1.33 -12.05
C LEU A 171 -3.82 0.35 -11.99
N LEU A 172 -4.04 -0.84 -11.45
CA LEU A 172 -2.98 -1.85 -11.29
C LEU A 172 -2.45 -2.36 -12.63
N LEU A 173 -3.31 -2.45 -13.64
CA LEU A 173 -2.93 -2.83 -14.99
C LEU A 173 -2.01 -1.78 -15.61
N SER A 174 -2.29 -0.49 -15.39
CA SER A 174 -1.40 0.60 -15.86
C SER A 174 -0.01 0.50 -15.23
N TRP A 175 0.07 0.19 -13.93
CA TRP A 175 1.34 0.03 -13.23
C TRP A 175 2.09 -1.22 -13.66
N THR A 176 1.36 -2.31 -13.91
CA THR A 176 1.90 -3.58 -14.41
C THR A 176 2.47 -3.39 -15.82
N ALA A 177 1.76 -2.68 -16.70
CA ALA A 177 2.23 -2.34 -18.04
C ALA A 177 3.49 -1.46 -18.00
N GLU A 178 3.52 -0.47 -17.12
CA GLU A 178 4.70 0.37 -16.89
C GLU A 178 5.89 -0.48 -16.42
N TYR A 179 5.70 -1.35 -15.43
CA TYR A 179 6.73 -2.24 -14.93
C TYR A 179 7.28 -3.18 -16.02
N MET A 180 6.39 -3.75 -16.85
CA MET A 180 6.76 -4.60 -17.98
C MET A 180 7.61 -3.90 -19.05
N ARG A 181 7.46 -2.58 -19.19
CA ARG A 181 8.22 -1.77 -20.17
C ARG A 181 9.61 -1.42 -19.68
N PHE A 182 9.75 -1.11 -18.38
CA PHE A 182 10.99 -0.52 -17.84
C PHE A 182 11.82 -1.47 -16.97
N SER A 183 11.27 -2.60 -16.49
CA SER A 183 11.98 -3.53 -15.63
C SER A 183 12.74 -4.60 -16.42
N ASP A 184 14.01 -4.81 -16.04
CA ASP A 184 14.82 -5.95 -16.51
C ASP A 184 14.25 -7.30 -16.05
N ALA A 185 13.50 -7.32 -14.94
CA ALA A 185 12.87 -8.52 -14.38
C ALA A 185 11.51 -8.87 -15.03
N ARG A 186 11.11 -8.19 -16.11
CA ARG A 186 9.80 -8.37 -16.79
C ARG A 186 9.48 -9.82 -17.16
N ALA A 187 10.48 -10.63 -17.53
CA ALA A 187 10.26 -12.01 -17.95
C ALA A 187 9.89 -12.93 -16.78
N GLU A 188 10.48 -12.72 -15.61
CA GLU A 188 10.13 -13.44 -14.39
C GLU A 188 8.77 -12.98 -13.85
N PHE A 189 8.55 -11.66 -13.85
CA PHE A 189 7.28 -11.08 -13.46
C PHE A 189 6.11 -11.58 -14.32
N ALA A 190 6.25 -11.60 -15.65
CA ALA A 190 5.23 -12.13 -16.55
C ALA A 190 4.89 -13.60 -16.28
N LYS A 191 5.88 -14.43 -15.92
CA LYS A 191 5.65 -15.85 -15.56
C LYS A 191 4.87 -16.00 -14.25
N SER A 192 4.92 -15.00 -13.38
CA SER A 192 4.20 -14.99 -12.11
C SER A 192 2.73 -14.58 -12.24
N LEU A 193 2.34 -13.97 -13.37
CA LEU A 193 1.00 -13.46 -13.59
C LEU A 193 0.08 -14.53 -14.20
N PRO A 194 -1.19 -14.59 -13.77
CA PRO A 194 -2.17 -15.52 -14.31
C PRO A 194 -2.66 -15.07 -15.69
N GLN A 195 -3.26 -15.99 -16.45
CA GLN A 195 -3.62 -15.77 -17.86
C GLN A 195 -4.61 -14.61 -18.04
N GLU A 196 -5.53 -14.41 -17.10
CA GLU A 196 -6.53 -13.36 -17.10
C GLU A 196 -5.90 -11.96 -16.97
N VAL A 197 -4.84 -11.84 -16.17
CA VAL A 197 -4.09 -10.59 -16.05
C VAL A 197 -3.27 -10.34 -17.32
N LEU A 198 -2.65 -11.39 -17.86
CA LEU A 198 -1.86 -11.29 -19.09
C LEU A 198 -2.71 -10.89 -20.30
N SER A 199 -3.93 -11.41 -20.43
CA SER A 199 -4.82 -11.06 -21.54
C SER A 199 -5.22 -9.57 -21.48
N GLU A 200 -5.64 -9.08 -20.31
CA GLU A 200 -5.93 -7.66 -20.10
C GLU A 200 -4.70 -6.79 -20.34
N LEU A 201 -3.51 -7.26 -19.93
CA LEU A 201 -2.25 -6.55 -20.08
C LEU A 201 -1.85 -6.40 -21.54
N VAL A 202 -2.00 -7.45 -22.36
CA VAL A 202 -1.74 -7.39 -23.80
C VAL A 202 -2.67 -6.37 -24.47
N VAL A 203 -3.96 -6.36 -24.11
CA VAL A 203 -4.93 -5.37 -24.59
C VAL A 203 -4.51 -3.96 -24.17
N ALA A 204 -4.13 -3.75 -22.90
CA ALA A 204 -3.66 -2.46 -22.43
C ALA A 204 -2.39 -2.01 -23.19
N MET A 205 -1.38 -2.87 -23.32
CA MET A 205 -0.12 -2.54 -24.00
C MET A 205 -0.31 -2.22 -25.49
N SER A 206 -1.16 -2.98 -26.19
CA SER A 206 -1.48 -2.72 -27.61
C SER A 206 -2.23 -1.40 -27.84
N SER A 207 -3.04 -0.94 -26.88
CA SER A 207 -3.71 0.36 -26.97
C SER A 207 -2.76 1.56 -26.83
N PHE A 208 -1.57 1.37 -26.25
CA PHE A 208 -0.55 2.42 -26.14
C PHE A 208 0.35 2.54 -27.37
N ASP A 209 0.42 1.52 -28.23
CA ASP A 209 1.21 1.54 -29.47
C ASP A 209 0.46 2.22 -30.63
N THR A 210 -0.81 2.58 -30.45
CA THR A 210 -1.57 3.47 -31.34
C THR A 210 -1.29 4.95 -31.05
N VAL A 211 -0.04 5.38 -31.27
CA VAL A 211 0.26 6.78 -31.59
C VAL A 211 0.22 6.87 -33.12
N PRO A 212 -0.59 7.74 -33.74
CA PRO A 212 -0.48 7.99 -35.16
C PRO A 212 0.92 8.54 -35.41
N ALA A 213 1.71 7.84 -36.24
CA ALA A 213 2.94 8.39 -36.76
C ALA A 213 2.64 9.79 -37.32
N PRO A 214 3.47 10.82 -37.02
CA PRO A 214 3.25 12.12 -37.61
C PRO A 214 3.36 11.96 -39.13
N GLU A 215 2.32 12.37 -39.84
CA GLU A 215 2.29 12.41 -41.29
C GLU A 215 3.49 13.23 -41.79
N ALA A 216 4.51 12.53 -42.27
CA ALA A 216 5.59 13.14 -43.02
C ALA A 216 5.01 13.51 -44.40
N SER A 217 4.79 14.81 -44.60
CA SER A 217 4.42 15.37 -45.89
C SER A 217 5.46 15.00 -46.94
N ALA A 218 4.99 14.30 -47.97
CA ALA A 218 5.76 13.95 -49.15
C ALA A 218 6.19 15.20 -49.94
N THR A 219 7.45 15.22 -50.39
CA THR A 219 7.77 15.72 -51.73
C THR A 219 8.81 14.80 -52.38
N SER A 220 8.52 14.50 -53.64
CA SER A 220 9.04 13.47 -54.53
C SER A 220 10.49 13.66 -54.99
N ALA A 221 11.22 12.55 -55.19
CA ALA A 221 11.75 12.18 -56.50
C ALA A 221 12.45 10.80 -56.47
N ALA A 222 11.98 9.89 -57.32
CA ALA A 222 12.65 8.70 -57.85
C ALA A 222 12.31 8.67 -59.37
N PRO A 223 12.84 7.78 -60.25
CA PRO A 223 13.60 6.55 -59.94
C PRO A 223 14.72 6.17 -60.95
N SER A 224 15.49 5.11 -60.61
CA SER A 224 16.00 4.01 -61.48
C SER A 224 17.18 3.33 -60.76
N ALA A 225 17.48 2.04 -60.77
CA ALA A 225 16.86 0.80 -61.23
C ALA A 225 17.56 -0.37 -60.48
N THR A 226 16.84 -1.47 -60.26
CA THR A 226 17.29 -2.80 -59.76
C THR A 226 18.12 -3.57 -60.82
N PRO A 227 18.87 -4.69 -60.56
CA PRO A 227 18.44 -5.83 -59.73
C PRO A 227 19.48 -6.68 -58.95
N ARG A 228 18.90 -7.59 -58.16
CA ARG A 228 19.40 -8.55 -57.15
C ARG A 228 20.44 -9.58 -57.64
N LYS A 229 21.27 -10.13 -56.73
CA LYS A 229 21.43 -11.60 -56.45
C LYS A 229 22.50 -11.93 -55.37
N ASN A 230 22.06 -12.74 -54.39
CA ASN A 230 22.65 -13.89 -53.69
C ASN A 230 24.15 -13.99 -53.31
N VAL A 231 24.36 -14.22 -51.99
CA VAL A 231 25.12 -15.32 -51.31
C VAL A 231 26.52 -15.70 -51.80
N HIS A 232 27.54 -15.55 -50.92
CA HIS A 232 28.52 -16.61 -50.64
C HIS A 232 29.28 -16.37 -49.31
N TYR A 233 29.39 -17.42 -48.49
CA TYR A 233 30.18 -17.54 -47.25
C TYR A 233 31.41 -18.41 -47.54
N LEU A 234 32.57 -18.13 -46.93
CA LEU A 234 33.74 -18.99 -46.62
C LEU A 234 34.92 -18.02 -46.37
N GLU A 235 35.34 -17.75 -45.13
CA GLU A 235 36.26 -18.55 -44.28
C GLU A 235 37.58 -18.90 -44.97
N ASP A 236 38.67 -18.35 -44.44
CA ASP A 236 40.00 -18.97 -44.38
C ASP A 236 40.69 -18.51 -43.08
N GLU A 237 41.02 -19.50 -42.24
CA GLU A 237 41.81 -19.44 -41.00
C GLU A 237 43.33 -19.62 -41.33
N PRO A 238 44.26 -19.95 -40.41
CA PRO A 238 45.18 -19.02 -39.76
C PRO A 238 46.64 -19.54 -39.80
N GLU A 239 47.51 -19.04 -38.89
CA GLU A 239 48.79 -19.57 -38.37
C GLU A 239 49.89 -18.49 -38.40
N ASN A 240 50.86 -18.37 -37.49
CA ASN A 240 51.22 -18.97 -36.20
C ASN A 240 52.46 -18.17 -35.73
N ASP A 241 52.63 -17.91 -34.43
CA ASP A 241 53.87 -18.21 -33.68
C ASP A 241 53.95 -17.49 -32.32
N ALA A 242 54.44 -18.24 -31.34
CA ALA A 242 54.45 -17.92 -29.92
C ALA A 242 55.87 -17.83 -29.32
N LYS A 243 55.93 -17.24 -28.12
CA LYS A 243 56.98 -17.28 -27.05
C LYS A 243 58.19 -16.35 -27.25
N LYS A 244 58.77 -15.68 -26.23
CA LYS A 244 59.08 -16.14 -24.85
C LYS A 244 59.60 -14.98 -23.94
N THR A 245 59.19 -14.93 -22.65
CA THR A 245 59.95 -14.58 -21.38
C THR A 245 60.66 -13.20 -21.24
N ARG A 246 60.76 -12.48 -20.10
CA ARG A 246 61.06 -12.84 -18.68
C ARG A 246 61.05 -11.57 -17.76
N ARG A 247 60.48 -11.65 -16.53
CA ARG A 247 60.88 -11.09 -15.16
C ARG A 247 61.25 -9.58 -15.00
N THR A 248 61.06 -8.81 -13.91
CA THR A 248 60.73 -9.00 -12.46
C THR A 248 60.56 -7.62 -11.75
N SER A 249 59.65 -7.58 -10.76
CA SER A 249 59.59 -6.85 -9.45
C SER A 249 60.58 -5.73 -9.02
N GLY A 250 60.03 -4.70 -8.33
CA GLY A 250 60.58 -4.10 -7.08
C GLY A 250 60.71 -2.57 -7.02
N GLY A 251 59.95 -1.89 -6.13
CA GLY A 251 60.19 -0.47 -5.69
C GLY A 251 61.12 -0.41 -4.46
N PRO A 252 61.08 0.61 -3.54
CA PRO A 252 60.58 2.01 -3.59
C PRO A 252 61.56 3.03 -2.89
N VAL A 253 61.02 4.15 -2.34
CA VAL A 253 61.52 5.23 -1.41
C VAL A 253 62.29 6.43 -2.01
N SER A 254 62.16 7.72 -1.60
CA SER A 254 61.66 8.44 -0.39
C SER A 254 61.43 9.96 -0.65
N ALA A 255 60.67 10.64 0.25
CA ALA A 255 60.42 12.11 0.35
C ALA A 255 61.61 12.90 0.99
N PRO A 256 61.60 14.25 1.25
CA PRO A 256 60.72 14.93 2.25
C PRO A 256 60.39 16.48 2.09
N ALA A 257 59.47 16.97 2.97
CA ALA A 257 59.39 18.29 3.70
C ALA A 257 59.25 19.65 2.96
N SER A 258 58.64 20.77 3.43
CA SER A 258 57.83 21.19 4.62
C SER A 258 57.35 22.68 4.47
N ALA A 259 56.46 23.12 5.39
CA ALA A 259 56.03 24.49 5.79
C ALA A 259 54.96 25.23 4.95
N ASP A 260 54.12 26.15 5.45
CA ASP A 260 53.44 26.49 6.73
C ASP A 260 52.70 27.83 6.41
N ARG A 261 51.41 27.99 6.77
CA ARG A 261 50.81 29.27 7.23
C ARG A 261 49.30 29.20 7.50
N SER A 262 48.96 29.46 8.76
CA SER A 262 47.59 29.77 9.26
C SER A 262 47.08 31.14 8.82
N ILE A 263 45.79 31.23 8.46
CA ILE A 263 44.98 32.45 8.61
C ILE A 263 43.61 32.08 9.20
N LYS A 264 43.26 32.77 10.28
CA LYS A 264 42.03 32.67 11.07
C LYS A 264 40.79 33.06 10.26
N ALA A 265 39.73 32.25 10.32
CA ALA A 265 38.36 32.70 10.07
C ALA A 265 37.38 32.02 11.03
N ARG A 266 36.67 32.88 11.75
CA ARG A 266 35.59 32.68 12.73
C ARG A 266 34.60 31.59 12.27
N GLY A 267 34.56 30.47 12.99
CA GLY A 267 33.66 29.35 12.71
C GLY A 267 32.19 29.73 12.86
N SER A 268 31.47 29.81 11.75
CA SER A 268 30.02 29.68 11.72
C SER A 268 29.67 28.20 11.78
N LEU A 269 28.79 27.82 12.71
CA LEU A 269 28.23 26.46 12.76
C LEU A 269 27.62 26.09 11.39
N PRO A 270 27.89 24.89 10.85
CA PRO A 270 27.18 24.43 9.67
C PRO A 270 25.70 24.21 10.04
N LYS A 271 24.81 24.80 9.25
CA LYS A 271 23.36 24.59 9.36
C LYS A 271 23.07 23.10 9.12
N PRO A 272 22.21 22.45 9.94
CA PRO A 272 21.86 21.04 9.70
C PRO A 272 21.07 20.93 8.38
N ALA A 273 21.49 19.98 7.56
CA ALA A 273 20.77 19.56 6.35
C ALA A 273 19.35 19.05 6.70
N PRO A 274 18.38 19.13 5.78
CA PRO A 274 16.99 18.80 6.08
C PRO A 274 16.88 17.30 6.38
N ARG A 275 16.43 16.99 7.60
CA ARG A 275 16.18 15.62 8.06
C ARG A 275 15.17 14.94 7.13
N ARG A 276 15.63 13.91 6.42
CA ARG A 276 14.78 12.97 5.69
C ARG A 276 13.85 12.30 6.70
N PHE A 277 12.56 12.49 6.50
CA PHE A 277 11.50 12.30 7.49
C PHE A 277 10.75 11.00 7.16
N TRP A 278 11.13 9.86 7.76
CA TRP A 278 10.39 8.58 7.61
C TRP A 278 10.25 7.83 8.95
N THR A 279 9.04 7.29 9.16
CA THR A 279 8.49 6.62 10.37
C THR A 279 9.11 7.04 11.70
N ARG A 280 8.51 8.07 12.31
CA ARG A 280 8.89 8.73 13.58
C ARG A 280 9.12 7.79 14.79
N LEU A 281 8.76 6.51 14.69
CA LEU A 281 8.89 5.53 15.76
C LEU A 281 10.06 4.53 15.59
N VAL A 282 10.32 4.08 14.36
CA VAL A 282 11.31 3.01 14.07
C VAL A 282 12.48 3.48 13.21
N GLY A 283 12.34 4.62 12.50
CA GLY A 283 13.36 5.15 11.60
C GLY A 283 14.76 5.21 12.20
N PRO A 284 14.93 5.70 13.44
CA PRO A 284 16.26 5.78 14.07
C PRO A 284 16.90 4.44 14.46
N PHE A 285 16.14 3.35 14.46
CA PHE A 285 16.59 2.03 14.92
C PHE A 285 16.67 1.01 13.79
N ARG A 286 16.41 1.46 12.56
CA ARG A 286 16.30 0.59 11.39
C ARG A 286 17.67 0.10 10.95
N ASP A 287 18.56 1.04 10.64
CA ASP A 287 19.87 0.78 10.07
C ASP A 287 20.94 0.88 11.18
N ALA A 288 22.11 0.27 10.96
CA ALA A 288 23.22 0.35 11.90
C ALA A 288 23.66 1.80 12.11
N VAL A 289 23.99 2.16 13.36
CA VAL A 289 24.44 3.53 13.69
C VAL A 289 25.80 3.82 13.03
N GLU A 290 25.87 4.93 12.30
CA GLU A 290 27.10 5.45 11.70
C GLU A 290 27.57 6.71 12.48
N PRO A 291 28.55 6.59 13.39
CA PRO A 291 28.90 7.64 14.36
C PRO A 291 29.17 9.03 13.77
N VAL A 292 29.73 9.09 12.56
CA VAL A 292 30.09 10.35 11.90
C VAL A 292 28.89 10.96 11.18
N GLU A 293 28.09 10.15 10.49
CA GLU A 293 26.93 10.61 9.73
C GLU A 293 25.75 10.96 10.65
N ASP A 294 25.57 10.19 11.72
CA ASP A 294 24.50 10.36 12.71
C ASP A 294 24.83 11.40 13.80
N GLY A 295 26.03 11.97 13.77
CA GLY A 295 26.47 13.00 14.72
C GLY A 295 26.68 12.47 16.15
N VAL A 296 27.05 11.19 16.28
CA VAL A 296 27.28 10.47 17.55
C VAL A 296 28.69 9.86 17.59
N PRO A 297 29.76 10.67 17.51
CA PRO A 297 31.13 10.17 17.28
C PRO A 297 31.67 9.24 18.38
N ASP A 298 31.14 9.33 19.59
CA ASP A 298 31.51 8.51 20.75
C ASP A 298 30.56 7.31 20.98
N TYR A 299 29.71 6.97 20.00
CA TYR A 299 28.70 5.93 20.13
C TYR A 299 29.29 4.55 20.49
N PHE A 300 30.28 4.07 19.75
CA PHE A 300 30.92 2.77 20.01
C PHE A 300 31.83 2.78 21.25
N GLU A 301 32.14 3.94 21.81
CA GLU A 301 32.82 4.02 23.12
C GLU A 301 31.87 3.67 24.26
N LYS A 302 30.58 4.02 24.12
CA LYS A 302 29.55 3.80 25.14
C LYS A 302 28.72 2.53 24.90
N VAL A 303 28.36 2.26 23.65
CA VAL A 303 27.57 1.09 23.23
C VAL A 303 28.50 -0.04 22.78
N LYS A 304 28.48 -1.16 23.50
CA LYS A 304 29.39 -2.30 23.26
C LYS A 304 28.83 -3.38 22.34
N ARG A 305 27.51 -3.49 22.26
CA ARG A 305 26.81 -4.48 21.42
C ARG A 305 25.83 -3.73 20.51
N PRO A 306 26.31 -3.08 19.44
CA PRO A 306 25.41 -2.41 18.51
C PRO A 306 24.42 -3.41 17.90
N MET A 307 23.19 -2.96 17.69
CA MET A 307 22.13 -3.76 17.11
C MET A 307 21.13 -2.82 16.42
N ASP A 308 20.50 -3.30 15.36
CA ASP A 308 19.54 -2.58 14.54
C ASP A 308 18.57 -3.57 13.85
N LEU A 309 17.45 -3.07 13.34
CA LEU A 309 16.40 -3.93 12.78
C LEU A 309 16.81 -4.61 11.46
N THR A 310 17.69 -4.00 10.65
CA THR A 310 18.20 -4.66 9.44
C THR A 310 19.11 -5.83 9.77
N THR A 311 19.93 -5.72 10.80
CA THR A 311 20.74 -6.81 11.34
C THR A 311 19.86 -7.93 11.88
N ILE A 312 18.84 -7.60 12.68
CA ILE A 312 17.88 -8.59 13.20
C ILE A 312 17.17 -9.33 12.06
N LYS A 313 16.72 -8.59 11.04
CA LYS A 313 16.10 -9.17 9.84
C LYS A 313 17.05 -10.13 9.12
N ALA A 314 18.30 -9.71 8.92
CA ALA A 314 19.29 -10.55 8.25
C ALA A 314 19.61 -11.83 9.03
N LYS A 315 19.70 -11.75 10.37
CA LYS A 315 19.86 -12.93 11.24
C LYS A 315 18.66 -13.89 11.13
N MET A 316 17.45 -13.35 11.07
CA MET A 316 16.23 -14.13 10.88
C MET A 316 16.19 -14.83 9.51
N ASP A 317 16.51 -14.11 8.43
CA ASP A 317 16.54 -14.66 7.07
C ASP A 317 17.58 -15.80 6.93
N ARG A 318 18.71 -15.68 7.65
CA ARG A 318 19.76 -16.71 7.72
C ARG A 318 19.48 -17.81 8.73
N LYS A 319 18.32 -17.78 9.42
CA LYS A 319 17.93 -18.75 10.46
C LYS A 319 18.97 -18.90 11.58
N GLU A 320 19.56 -17.78 11.99
CA GLU A 320 20.60 -17.76 13.03
C GLU A 320 20.03 -17.74 14.46
N TYR A 321 18.73 -17.52 14.62
CA TYR A 321 18.07 -17.62 15.92
C TYR A 321 17.67 -19.08 16.18
N THR A 322 18.18 -19.62 17.28
CA THR A 322 17.88 -20.99 17.73
C THR A 322 16.66 -21.03 18.65
N SER A 323 16.30 -19.89 19.25
CA SER A 323 15.08 -19.70 20.02
C SER A 323 14.47 -18.31 19.83
N ASP A 324 13.21 -18.15 20.21
CA ASP A 324 12.52 -16.86 20.21
C ASP A 324 13.10 -15.90 21.24
N GLU A 325 13.67 -16.40 22.35
CA GLU A 325 14.34 -15.54 23.33
C GLU A 325 15.57 -14.85 22.77
N GLU A 326 16.33 -15.49 21.86
CA GLU A 326 17.49 -14.87 21.22
C GLU A 326 17.08 -13.71 20.31
N PHE A 327 15.98 -13.87 19.57
CA PHE A 327 15.40 -12.79 18.77
C PHE A 327 14.94 -11.62 19.64
N VAL A 328 14.21 -11.91 20.72
CA VAL A 328 13.72 -10.89 21.67
C VAL A 328 14.87 -10.17 22.34
N ALA A 329 15.95 -10.89 22.68
CA ALA A 329 17.15 -10.31 23.28
C ALA A 329 17.79 -9.28 22.36
N ASP A 330 17.90 -9.56 21.06
CA ASP A 330 18.45 -8.59 20.10
C ASP A 330 17.52 -7.39 19.87
N VAL A 331 16.19 -7.58 19.87
CA VAL A 331 15.26 -6.44 19.81
C VAL A 331 15.40 -5.56 21.06
N ARG A 332 15.49 -6.16 22.25
CA ARG A 332 15.70 -5.41 23.50
C ARG A 332 17.06 -4.71 23.56
N GLN A 333 18.09 -5.31 22.95
CA GLN A 333 19.42 -4.70 22.84
C GLN A 333 19.39 -3.34 22.13
N ILE A 334 18.50 -3.16 21.14
CA ILE A 334 18.30 -1.86 20.48
C ILE A 334 17.86 -0.79 21.50
N PHE A 335 16.93 -1.13 22.40
CA PHE A 335 16.43 -0.20 23.43
C PHE A 335 17.48 0.06 24.50
N ASP A 336 18.18 -0.98 24.95
CA ASP A 336 19.26 -0.84 25.93
C ASP A 336 20.38 0.05 25.40
N ASN A 337 20.75 -0.09 24.12
CA ASN A 337 21.73 0.79 23.47
C ASN A 337 21.24 2.24 23.42
N CYS A 338 19.97 2.44 23.07
CA CYS A 338 19.35 3.76 23.05
C CYS A 338 19.41 4.44 24.42
N PHE A 339 19.04 3.73 25.49
CA PHE A 339 19.02 4.27 26.85
C PHE A 339 20.42 4.36 27.50
N THR A 340 21.38 3.60 26.99
CA THR A 340 22.79 3.75 27.41
C THR A 340 23.39 5.03 26.85
N TYR A 341 23.06 5.37 25.61
CA TYR A 341 23.67 6.50 24.92
C TYR A 341 22.96 7.84 25.16
N TRP A 342 21.62 7.84 25.12
CA TRP A 342 20.81 9.07 25.25
C TRP A 342 20.35 9.29 26.68
N LYS A 343 20.07 10.54 27.06
CA LYS A 343 19.54 10.86 28.39
C LYS A 343 18.02 10.81 28.39
N LYS A 344 17.45 10.53 29.56
CA LYS A 344 15.99 10.55 29.74
C LYS A 344 15.40 11.90 29.35
N GLY A 345 14.43 11.86 28.44
CA GLY A 345 13.77 13.05 27.89
C GLY A 345 14.33 13.55 26.55
N ASP A 346 15.47 13.01 26.09
CA ASP A 346 15.94 13.29 24.73
C ASP A 346 14.94 12.75 23.69
N PRO A 347 14.81 13.39 22.50
CA PRO A 347 13.91 12.91 21.46
C PRO A 347 14.14 11.44 21.07
N MET A 348 15.40 10.99 21.09
CA MET A 348 15.76 9.61 20.78
C MET A 348 15.39 8.65 21.92
N TRP A 349 15.56 9.08 23.17
CA TRP A 349 15.09 8.33 24.34
C TRP A 349 13.58 8.10 24.27
N LEU A 350 12.80 9.16 24.01
CA LEU A 350 11.34 9.08 23.91
C LEU A 350 10.89 8.19 22.75
N ALA A 351 11.63 8.19 21.63
CA ALA A 351 11.39 7.27 20.53
C ALA A 351 11.65 5.81 20.93
N GLY A 352 12.77 5.55 21.62
CA GLY A 352 13.10 4.23 22.17
C GLY A 352 12.05 3.71 23.15
N GLU A 353 11.58 4.56 24.07
CA GLU A 353 10.54 4.21 25.05
C GLU A 353 9.21 3.86 24.39
N LYS A 354 8.80 4.65 23.38
CA LYS A 354 7.56 4.39 22.64
C LYS A 354 7.66 3.10 21.82
N LEU A 355 8.82 2.83 21.20
CA LEU A 355 9.03 1.62 20.42
C LEU A 355 9.08 0.38 21.31
N GLN A 356 9.83 0.44 22.42
CA GLN A 356 9.89 -0.64 23.41
C GLN A 356 8.51 -1.00 23.93
N LYS A 357 7.72 0.00 24.34
CA LYS A 357 6.35 -0.23 24.81
C LYS A 357 5.49 -0.94 23.76
N THR A 358 5.53 -0.46 22.52
CA THR A 358 4.76 -1.05 21.41
C THR A 358 5.19 -2.49 21.13
N PHE A 359 6.50 -2.78 21.23
CA PHE A 359 7.03 -4.12 21.06
C PHE A 359 6.58 -5.07 22.17
N GLU A 360 6.73 -4.70 23.44
CA GLU A 360 6.34 -5.55 24.57
C GLU A 360 4.83 -5.80 24.62
N ASP A 361 4.01 -4.79 24.29
CA ASP A 361 2.56 -4.93 24.19
C ASP A 361 2.17 -5.97 23.12
N LYS A 362 2.80 -5.91 21.94
CA LYS A 362 2.55 -6.88 20.86
C LYS A 362 3.11 -8.26 21.16
N PHE A 363 4.32 -8.34 21.71
CA PHE A 363 4.99 -9.59 22.04
C PHE A 363 4.24 -10.36 23.13
N SER A 364 3.79 -9.67 24.19
CA SER A 364 2.98 -10.29 25.23
C SER A 364 1.62 -10.80 24.73
N HIS A 365 1.00 -10.08 23.78
CA HIS A 365 -0.25 -10.54 23.15
C HIS A 365 -0.02 -11.78 22.27
N MET A 366 1.07 -11.80 21.49
CA MET A 366 1.46 -12.95 20.68
C MET A 366 1.73 -14.18 21.55
N ASN A 367 2.48 -14.04 22.65
CA ASN A 367 2.76 -15.16 23.56
C ASN A 367 1.50 -15.72 24.22
N LYS A 368 0.54 -14.86 24.59
CA LYS A 368 -0.77 -15.30 25.09
C LYS A 368 -1.55 -16.08 24.04
N TRP A 369 -1.45 -15.68 22.77
CA TRP A 369 -2.15 -16.34 21.67
C TRP A 369 -1.52 -17.69 21.33
N ILE A 370 -0.19 -17.77 21.29
CA ILE A 370 0.55 -19.03 21.10
C ILE A 370 0.27 -20.01 22.24
N ALA A 371 0.27 -19.54 23.50
CA ALA A 371 -0.06 -20.39 24.64
C ALA A 371 -1.51 -20.90 24.63
N LYS A 372 -2.45 -20.10 24.10
CA LYS A 372 -3.86 -20.50 23.92
C LYS A 372 -4.03 -21.55 22.84
N MET A 373 -3.29 -21.44 21.73
CA MET A 373 -3.36 -22.40 20.61
C MET A 373 -2.58 -23.69 20.88
N GLY A 374 -1.54 -23.65 21.72
CA GLY A 374 -0.77 -24.84 22.13
C GLY A 374 -1.43 -25.69 23.22
N GLY A 375 -2.60 -25.26 23.74
CA GLY A 375 -3.35 -25.98 24.77
C GLY A 375 -4.44 -26.93 24.25
N ASP A 376 -4.72 -26.92 22.93
CA ASP A 376 -5.82 -27.67 22.32
C ASP A 376 -5.38 -28.98 21.62
N GLU A 377 -4.10 -29.38 21.69
CA GLU A 377 -3.59 -30.68 21.20
C GLU A 377 -3.16 -31.62 22.34
N ALA A 378 -3.95 -31.70 23.40
CA ALA A 378 -3.82 -32.77 24.38
C ALA A 378 -5.18 -33.10 24.99
N ASP A 379 -6.00 -33.85 24.24
CA ASP A 379 -6.96 -34.83 24.80
C ASP A 379 -7.29 -35.92 23.77
#